data_AF-A0A353JA34-F1
#
_entry.id   AF-A0A353JA34-F1
#
_cell.length_a   1.000
_cell.length_b   1.000
_cell.length_c   1.000
_cell.angle_alpha   90.00
_cell.angle_beta   90.00
_cell.angle_gamma   90.00
#
_symmetry.space_group_name_H-M   'P 1'
#
loop_
_entity.id
_entity.type
_entity.pdbx_description
1 polymer ?
#
loop_
_entity_poly.entity_id
_entity_poly.type
_entity_poly.pdbx_seq_one_letter_code
_entity_poly.pdbx_strand_id
1 'polypeptide(L)'
;PWIKYDKNPLVPYDRDLAAWGTGQPSILSVDNKGTVVIFYSVGNKTATFTEVREYDLSDLANPVLKRTKKLSTYGIVGDLLINNADFAYDNESKRILMIKGRQPYGKDGKSPNFIDDTLDIYALDDSQSNNKFDEVFKGNNAGDWIKIGSINQQLTTFPRNHNACFVTDEFGGLVENDRIEVCFTRSDYSDSIWGYLSTYRLYSTSIELTYKK
;
A
#
# COMPACT_ATOMS: atom_id res chain seq x y z
N PRO A 1 9.35 22.20 -13.31
CA PRO A 1 7.90 22.01 -13.56
C PRO A 1 7.66 20.55 -13.95
N TRP A 2 6.58 19.93 -13.48
CA TRP A 2 6.20 18.58 -13.89
C TRP A 2 5.58 18.61 -15.30
N ILE A 3 6.06 17.77 -16.21
CA ILE A 3 5.50 17.62 -17.56
C ILE A 3 4.66 16.35 -17.58
N LYS A 4 3.39 16.48 -17.95
CA LYS A 4 2.46 15.34 -18.03
C LYS A 4 2.85 14.42 -19.19
N TYR A 5 2.85 13.12 -18.93
CA TYR A 5 3.02 12.11 -19.98
C TYR A 5 1.89 12.20 -21.02
N ASP A 6 2.24 12.31 -22.30
CA ASP A 6 1.32 12.54 -23.41
C ASP A 6 0.46 11.32 -23.75
N LYS A 7 0.96 10.10 -23.50
CA LYS A 7 0.20 8.85 -23.64
C LYS A 7 -0.45 8.37 -22.32
N ASN A 8 -0.68 9.27 -21.37
CA ASN A 8 -1.36 8.95 -20.11
C ASN A 8 -2.80 8.42 -20.32
N PRO A 9 -3.31 7.48 -19.50
CA PRO A 9 -2.65 6.92 -18.31
C PRO A 9 -1.81 5.67 -18.57
N LEU A 10 -0.75 5.48 -17.78
CA LEU A 10 0.03 4.23 -17.76
C LEU A 10 -0.81 3.04 -17.24
N VAL A 11 -1.62 3.29 -16.20
CA VAL A 11 -2.61 2.33 -15.70
C VAL A 11 -4.00 2.78 -16.17
N PRO A 12 -4.59 2.12 -17.18
CA PRO A 12 -5.90 2.49 -17.70
C PRO A 12 -7.02 2.04 -16.77
N TYR A 13 -8.13 2.78 -16.84
CA TYR A 13 -9.41 2.37 -16.28
C TYR A 13 -10.41 2.18 -17.41
N ASP A 14 -11.16 1.08 -17.39
CA ASP A 14 -12.11 0.69 -18.44
C ASP A 14 -13.38 1.57 -18.48
N ARG A 15 -13.45 2.63 -17.65
CA ARG A 15 -14.54 3.62 -17.59
C ARG A 15 -15.91 3.05 -17.29
N ASP A 16 -15.95 1.98 -16.53
CA ASP A 16 -17.21 1.46 -16.02
C ASP A 16 -17.82 2.42 -14.99
N LEU A 17 -18.91 3.10 -15.35
CA LEU A 17 -19.50 4.14 -14.49
C LEU A 17 -20.10 3.59 -13.18
N ALA A 18 -20.26 2.26 -13.06
CA ALA A 18 -20.74 1.63 -11.83
C ALA A 18 -19.60 1.15 -10.91
N ALA A 19 -18.35 1.39 -11.28
CA ALA A 19 -17.16 0.96 -10.56
C ALA A 19 -16.35 2.18 -10.07
N TRP A 20 -15.60 1.99 -8.98
CA TRP A 20 -14.84 3.07 -8.36
C TRP A 20 -13.67 3.54 -9.22
N GLY A 21 -12.98 2.62 -9.91
CA GLY A 21 -11.84 2.98 -10.74
C GLY A 21 -10.57 2.19 -10.45
N THR A 22 -9.48 2.69 -11.02
CA THR A 22 -8.11 2.38 -10.62
C THR A 22 -7.48 3.61 -9.99
N GLY A 23 -6.79 3.48 -8.87
CA GLY A 23 -6.19 4.63 -8.19
C GLY A 23 -5.35 4.26 -6.99
N GLN A 24 -4.95 5.27 -6.21
CA GLN A 24 -4.09 5.12 -5.02
C GLN A 24 -2.81 4.32 -5.33
N PRO A 25 -1.99 4.77 -6.31
CA PRO A 25 -0.80 4.02 -6.69
C PRO A 25 0.30 4.16 -5.64
N SER A 26 1.11 3.12 -5.52
CA SER A 26 2.39 3.09 -4.82
C SER A 26 3.44 2.48 -5.76
N ILE A 27 4.63 3.06 -5.82
CA ILE A 27 5.63 2.76 -6.84
C ILE A 27 6.95 2.41 -6.16
N LEU A 28 7.54 1.28 -6.56
CA LEU A 28 8.88 0.86 -6.17
C LEU A 28 9.79 0.80 -7.40
N SER A 29 10.99 1.34 -7.29
CA SER A 29 12.03 1.15 -8.28
C SER A 29 12.63 -0.26 -8.15
N VAL A 30 12.79 -0.95 -9.28
CA VAL A 30 13.42 -2.28 -9.31
C VAL A 30 14.93 -2.19 -9.50
N ASP A 31 15.38 -1.24 -10.32
CA ASP A 31 16.77 -1.16 -10.78
C ASP A 31 17.41 0.24 -10.70
N ASN A 32 16.64 1.24 -10.24
CA ASN A 32 17.01 2.67 -10.20
C ASN A 32 17.39 3.25 -11.57
N LYS A 33 16.94 2.59 -12.66
CA LYS A 33 17.29 2.91 -14.05
C LYS A 33 16.08 2.96 -14.99
N GLY A 34 14.88 2.71 -14.48
CA GLY A 34 13.63 2.86 -15.22
C GLY A 34 12.69 1.67 -15.09
N THR A 35 13.14 0.52 -14.58
CA THR A 35 12.22 -0.56 -14.26
C THR A 35 11.53 -0.27 -12.93
N VAL A 36 10.20 -0.29 -12.93
CA VAL A 36 9.39 -0.02 -11.73
C VAL A 36 8.32 -1.08 -11.55
N VAL A 37 7.92 -1.28 -10.30
CA VAL A 37 6.71 -1.99 -9.91
C VAL A 37 5.70 -0.98 -9.38
N ILE A 38 4.49 -1.01 -9.95
CA ILE A 38 3.37 -0.12 -9.61
C ILE A 38 2.26 -0.97 -9.00
N PHE A 39 1.98 -0.74 -7.73
CA PHE A 39 0.82 -1.27 -7.01
C PHE A 39 -0.31 -0.25 -7.09
N TYR A 40 -1.55 -0.69 -7.29
CA TYR A 40 -2.71 0.22 -7.30
C TYR A 40 -3.99 -0.50 -6.91
N SER A 41 -4.91 0.24 -6.28
CA SER A 41 -6.26 -0.23 -6.00
C SER A 41 -7.05 -0.33 -7.30
N VAL A 42 -7.81 -1.41 -7.44
CA VAL A 42 -8.85 -1.64 -8.44
C VAL A 42 -10.17 -1.82 -7.72
N GLY A 43 -11.17 -1.02 -8.05
CA GLY A 43 -12.54 -1.20 -7.60
C GLY A 43 -13.44 -1.40 -8.81
N ASN A 44 -13.87 -2.64 -9.07
CA ASN A 44 -14.84 -2.98 -10.11
C ASN A 44 -16.23 -3.24 -9.51
N LYS A 45 -17.25 -3.58 -10.33
CA LYS A 45 -18.62 -3.81 -9.84
C LYS A 45 -18.76 -4.89 -8.77
N THR A 46 -17.79 -5.81 -8.71
CA THR A 46 -17.88 -7.04 -7.92
C THR A 46 -16.90 -7.08 -6.75
N ALA A 47 -15.81 -6.31 -6.80
CA ALA A 47 -14.76 -6.36 -5.79
C ALA A 47 -13.86 -5.13 -5.84
N THR A 48 -13.28 -4.84 -4.68
CA THR A 48 -12.08 -4.02 -4.54
C THR A 48 -10.88 -4.94 -4.29
N PHE A 49 -9.71 -4.64 -4.84
CA PHE A 49 -8.46 -5.37 -4.62
C PHE A 49 -7.26 -4.54 -5.07
N THR A 50 -6.04 -5.02 -4.84
CA THR A 50 -4.81 -4.42 -5.39
C THR A 50 -4.30 -5.24 -6.57
N GLU A 51 -3.94 -4.56 -7.65
CA GLU A 51 -3.12 -5.12 -8.73
C GLU A 51 -1.71 -4.57 -8.67
N VAL A 52 -0.80 -5.31 -9.28
CA VAL A 52 0.60 -4.97 -9.43
C VAL A 52 1.01 -5.11 -10.89
N ARG A 53 1.75 -4.11 -11.39
CA ARG A 53 2.34 -4.11 -12.74
C ARG A 53 3.83 -3.84 -12.67
N GLU A 54 4.60 -4.53 -13.49
CA GLU A 54 5.99 -4.20 -13.73
C GLU A 54 6.13 -3.53 -15.09
N TYR A 55 6.75 -2.36 -15.13
CA TYR A 55 7.05 -1.62 -16.35
C TYR A 55 8.55 -1.40 -16.51
N ASP A 56 9.02 -1.43 -17.76
CA ASP A 56 10.21 -0.70 -18.18
C ASP A 56 9.80 0.70 -18.63
N LEU A 57 10.25 1.73 -17.91
CA LEU A 57 10.04 3.13 -18.23
C LEU A 57 11.36 3.85 -18.56
N SER A 58 12.44 3.11 -18.88
CA SER A 58 13.72 3.70 -19.29
C SER A 58 13.60 4.55 -20.56
N ASP A 59 12.60 4.27 -21.41
CA ASP A 59 12.15 5.12 -22.50
C ASP A 59 10.65 5.43 -22.37
N LEU A 60 10.32 6.64 -21.90
CA LEU A 60 8.93 7.09 -21.77
C LEU A 60 8.20 7.22 -23.13
N ALA A 61 8.92 7.33 -24.25
CA ALA A 61 8.27 7.30 -25.55
C ALA A 61 7.71 5.92 -25.88
N ASN A 62 8.29 4.85 -25.31
CA ASN A 62 7.95 3.45 -25.58
C ASN A 62 7.93 2.62 -24.28
N PRO A 63 7.02 2.91 -23.32
CA PRO A 63 6.95 2.16 -22.09
C PRO A 63 6.59 0.70 -22.37
N VAL A 64 7.27 -0.22 -21.69
CA VAL A 64 7.06 -1.67 -21.88
C VAL A 64 6.43 -2.26 -20.63
N LEU A 65 5.16 -2.68 -20.73
CA LEU A 65 4.53 -3.49 -19.68
C LEU A 65 5.14 -4.89 -19.72
N LYS A 66 5.85 -5.27 -18.64
CA LYS A 66 6.47 -6.59 -18.52
C LYS A 66 5.48 -7.62 -17.99
N ARG A 67 4.82 -7.32 -16.86
CA ARG A 67 3.96 -8.26 -16.13
C ARG A 67 2.80 -7.56 -15.44
N THR A 68 1.71 -8.28 -15.20
CA THR A 68 0.54 -7.83 -14.41
C THR A 68 -0.01 -8.97 -13.57
N LYS A 69 -0.45 -8.68 -12.35
CA LYS A 69 -1.06 -9.68 -11.46
C LYS A 69 -2.00 -9.01 -10.46
N LYS A 70 -3.05 -9.72 -10.04
CA LYS A 70 -3.76 -9.41 -8.79
C LYS A 70 -2.89 -9.80 -7.59
N LEU A 71 -2.69 -8.88 -6.65
CA LEU A 71 -1.83 -9.11 -5.49
C LEU A 71 -2.41 -10.23 -4.61
N SER A 72 -1.54 -11.14 -4.16
CA SER A 72 -1.94 -12.23 -3.25
C SER A 72 -2.31 -11.66 -1.89
N THR A 73 -3.29 -12.29 -1.23
CA THR A 73 -3.72 -11.95 0.13
C THR A 73 -3.37 -13.05 1.13
N TYR A 74 -2.57 -14.02 0.73
CA TYR A 74 -2.07 -15.08 1.62
C TYR A 74 -1.21 -14.49 2.74
N GLY A 75 -1.26 -15.09 3.92
CA GLY A 75 -0.64 -14.58 5.15
C GLY A 75 -1.39 -13.42 5.82
N ILE A 76 -2.30 -12.73 5.12
CA ILE A 76 -3.11 -11.67 5.72
C ILE A 76 -4.20 -12.27 6.60
N VAL A 77 -4.17 -11.92 7.89
CA VAL A 77 -5.22 -12.28 8.85
C VAL A 77 -6.40 -11.31 8.74
N GLY A 78 -7.62 -11.83 8.69
CA GLY A 78 -8.86 -11.04 8.64
C GLY A 78 -9.54 -11.10 7.28
N ASP A 79 -10.19 -10.01 6.89
CA ASP A 79 -10.77 -9.89 5.55
C ASP A 79 -9.65 -9.81 4.50
N LEU A 80 -9.76 -10.64 3.45
CA LEU A 80 -8.74 -10.85 2.40
C LEU A 80 -8.76 -9.71 1.37
N LEU A 81 -8.86 -8.48 1.86
CA LEU A 81 -8.92 -7.27 1.06
C LEU A 81 -7.64 -6.45 1.26
N ILE A 82 -6.93 -6.23 0.15
CA ILE A 82 -5.89 -5.21 0.03
C ILE A 82 -6.46 -4.11 -0.85
N ASN A 83 -6.59 -2.92 -0.28
CA ASN A 83 -7.01 -1.69 -0.95
C ASN A 83 -6.41 -0.51 -0.20
N ASN A 84 -6.25 0.62 -0.90
CA ASN A 84 -5.67 1.84 -0.31
C ASN A 84 -4.38 1.54 0.48
N ALA A 85 -3.56 0.66 -0.08
CA ALA A 85 -2.35 0.17 0.54
C ALA A 85 -1.15 0.87 -0.09
N ASP A 86 -0.15 1.13 0.73
CA ASP A 86 1.14 1.66 0.28
C ASP A 86 2.23 0.61 0.50
N PHE A 87 3.31 0.73 -0.28
CA PHE A 87 4.39 -0.24 -0.33
C PHE A 87 5.74 0.47 -0.22
N ALA A 88 6.69 -0.20 0.42
CA ALA A 88 8.08 0.26 0.54
C ALA A 88 9.04 -0.92 0.38
N TYR A 89 10.32 -0.62 0.17
CA TYR A 89 11.38 -1.61 0.16
C TYR A 89 12.33 -1.42 1.35
N ASP A 90 12.42 -2.43 2.22
CA ASP A 90 13.44 -2.49 3.26
C ASP A 90 14.76 -2.93 2.62
N ASN A 91 15.65 -1.97 2.41
CA ASN A 91 16.95 -2.19 1.78
C ASN A 91 17.87 -3.09 2.59
N GLU A 92 17.68 -3.23 3.89
CA GLU A 92 18.54 -4.04 4.75
C GLU A 92 18.02 -5.47 4.83
N SER A 93 16.79 -5.65 5.29
CA SER A 93 16.17 -6.99 5.38
C SER A 93 15.75 -7.52 4.03
N LYS A 94 15.88 -6.69 2.99
CA LYS A 94 15.74 -7.12 1.62
C LYS A 94 14.28 -7.57 1.39
N ARG A 95 13.29 -6.79 1.82
CA ARG A 95 11.85 -7.16 1.76
C ARG A 95 10.98 -6.05 1.23
N ILE A 96 9.89 -6.45 0.56
CA ILE A 96 8.80 -5.52 0.25
C ILE A 96 7.89 -5.44 1.47
N LEU A 97 7.59 -4.22 1.88
CA LEU A 97 6.66 -3.92 2.97
C LEU A 97 5.34 -3.42 2.38
N MET A 98 4.26 -3.67 3.11
CA MET A 98 2.92 -3.19 2.79
C MET A 98 2.30 -2.61 4.05
N ILE A 99 1.66 -1.45 3.94
CA ILE A 99 0.78 -0.90 4.97
C ILE A 99 -0.63 -0.76 4.41
N LYS A 100 -1.63 -1.21 5.17
CA LYS A 100 -3.04 -1.09 4.78
C LYS A 100 -3.96 -0.90 5.98
N GLY A 101 -5.16 -0.37 5.74
CA GLY A 101 -6.25 -0.40 6.72
C GLY A 101 -6.66 -1.83 7.08
N ARG A 102 -6.86 -2.10 8.37
CA ARG A 102 -7.35 -3.39 8.85
C ARG A 102 -8.84 -3.51 8.55
N GLN A 103 -9.23 -4.67 8.02
CA GLN A 103 -10.62 -5.03 7.77
C GLN A 103 -11.03 -6.26 8.58
N PRO A 104 -12.28 -6.33 9.07
CA PRO A 104 -13.32 -5.30 8.98
C PRO A 104 -12.98 -4.04 9.80
N TYR A 105 -13.55 -2.89 9.42
CA TYR A 105 -13.46 -1.63 10.17
C TYR A 105 -13.86 -1.79 11.64
N GLY A 106 -13.43 -0.83 12.48
CA GLY A 106 -13.64 -0.85 13.92
C GLY A 106 -15.08 -1.18 14.33
N LYS A 107 -15.24 -2.22 15.16
CA LYS A 107 -16.53 -2.73 15.65
C LYS A 107 -16.92 -2.17 17.03
N ASP A 108 -16.44 -0.97 17.34
CA ASP A 108 -16.64 -0.31 18.64
C ASP A 108 -18.03 0.35 18.79
N GLY A 109 -18.88 0.25 17.78
CA GLY A 109 -20.24 0.82 17.76
C GLY A 109 -20.26 2.33 17.59
N LYS A 110 -19.15 2.96 17.21
CA LYS A 110 -19.03 4.42 17.07
C LYS A 110 -18.86 4.84 15.60
N SER A 111 -19.50 5.94 15.23
CA SER A 111 -19.34 6.57 13.92
C SER A 111 -18.03 7.37 13.84
N PRO A 112 -17.31 7.36 12.71
CA PRO A 112 -17.57 6.53 11.53
C PRO A 112 -17.09 5.08 11.73
N ASN A 113 -17.91 4.14 11.29
CA ASN A 113 -17.63 2.69 11.32
C ASN A 113 -17.16 2.15 9.96
N PHE A 114 -16.81 3.04 9.03
CA PHE A 114 -16.31 2.75 7.68
C PHE A 114 -14.92 3.38 7.44
N ILE A 115 -14.27 3.85 8.51
CA ILE A 115 -12.90 4.34 8.49
C ILE A 115 -12.06 3.38 9.34
N ASP A 116 -10.84 3.09 8.89
CA ASP A 116 -9.91 2.20 9.57
C ASP A 116 -9.58 2.71 10.99
N ASP A 117 -9.63 1.82 11.98
CA ASP A 117 -9.16 2.08 13.35
C ASP A 117 -7.67 1.73 13.51
N THR A 118 -7.23 0.75 12.72
CA THR A 118 -5.91 0.15 12.77
C THR A 118 -5.34 0.05 11.36
N LEU A 119 -4.08 0.42 11.20
CA LEU A 119 -3.29 0.15 10.02
C LEU A 119 -2.36 -1.03 10.32
N ASP A 120 -2.37 -2.05 9.50
CA ASP A 120 -1.48 -3.20 9.64
C ASP A 120 -0.33 -3.12 8.67
N ILE A 121 0.86 -3.45 9.17
CA ILE A 121 2.10 -3.49 8.40
C ILE A 121 2.49 -4.96 8.21
N TYR A 122 2.78 -5.31 6.96
CA TYR A 122 3.20 -6.63 6.55
C TYR A 122 4.54 -6.56 5.82
N ALA A 123 5.33 -7.63 5.92
CA ALA A 123 6.47 -7.88 5.07
C ALA A 123 6.15 -9.08 4.17
N LEU A 124 6.53 -9.00 2.89
CA LEU A 124 6.44 -10.12 1.98
C LEU A 124 7.52 -11.15 2.38
N ASP A 125 7.12 -12.41 2.60
CA ASP A 125 8.07 -13.50 2.73
C ASP A 125 8.71 -13.81 1.37
N ASP A 126 10.01 -13.52 1.25
CA ASP A 126 10.83 -13.74 0.07
C ASP A 126 11.89 -14.82 0.27
N SER A 127 11.78 -15.62 1.34
CA SER A 127 12.77 -16.63 1.76
C SER A 127 13.13 -17.66 0.68
N GLN A 128 12.31 -17.78 -0.37
CA GLN A 128 12.48 -18.71 -1.49
C GLN A 128 12.82 -18.03 -2.83
N SER A 129 13.21 -16.75 -2.86
CA SER A 129 13.44 -16.01 -4.11
C SER A 129 14.86 -15.51 -4.33
N ASN A 130 15.34 -15.65 -5.57
CA ASN A 130 16.60 -15.04 -6.03
C ASN A 130 16.42 -13.57 -6.47
N ASN A 131 15.19 -13.15 -6.78
CA ASN A 131 14.82 -11.76 -7.08
C ASN A 131 13.55 -11.40 -6.30
N LYS A 132 13.63 -10.30 -5.58
CA LYS A 132 12.66 -9.78 -4.61
C LYS A 132 11.31 -9.51 -5.24
N PHE A 133 11.35 -8.84 -6.39
CA PHE A 133 10.15 -8.41 -7.08
C PHE A 133 9.47 -9.58 -7.80
N ASP A 134 10.21 -10.63 -8.15
CA ASP A 134 9.61 -11.84 -8.73
C ASP A 134 8.65 -12.52 -7.77
N GLU A 135 8.91 -12.46 -6.45
CA GLU A 135 8.04 -13.09 -5.44
C GLU A 135 6.61 -12.51 -5.49
N VAL A 136 6.49 -11.19 -5.67
CA VAL A 136 5.20 -10.51 -5.82
C VAL A 136 4.38 -11.09 -6.98
N PHE A 137 5.05 -11.56 -8.04
CA PHE A 137 4.44 -12.10 -9.26
C PHE A 137 4.29 -13.64 -9.27
N LYS A 138 4.81 -14.38 -8.28
CA LYS A 138 4.64 -15.86 -8.21
C LYS A 138 3.20 -16.26 -7.84
N GLY A 139 2.79 -17.52 -8.03
CA GLY A 139 1.40 -17.98 -7.90
C GLY A 139 0.76 -17.85 -6.49
N ASN A 140 -0.44 -18.42 -6.30
CA ASN A 140 -1.26 -18.22 -5.10
C ASN A 140 -0.62 -18.68 -3.77
N ASN A 141 0.40 -19.55 -3.80
CA ASN A 141 1.10 -20.05 -2.61
C ASN A 141 2.48 -19.38 -2.40
N ALA A 142 2.75 -18.28 -3.11
CA ALA A 142 4.01 -17.56 -3.06
C ALA A 142 3.80 -16.19 -2.42
N GLY A 143 4.72 -15.79 -1.54
CA GLY A 143 4.68 -14.53 -0.80
C GLY A 143 3.61 -14.47 0.28
N ASP A 144 3.81 -15.20 1.39
CA ASP A 144 3.01 -15.00 2.60
C ASP A 144 3.29 -13.61 3.16
N TRP A 145 2.26 -12.77 3.24
CA TRP A 145 2.37 -11.50 3.96
C TRP A 145 2.47 -11.79 5.44
N ILE A 146 3.66 -11.58 6.02
CA ILE A 146 3.90 -11.72 7.45
C ILE A 146 3.59 -10.40 8.12
N LYS A 147 2.64 -10.38 9.04
CA LYS A 147 2.35 -9.18 9.83
C LYS A 147 3.50 -8.87 10.78
N ILE A 148 4.04 -7.65 10.69
CA ILE A 148 5.21 -7.20 11.46
C ILE A 148 4.89 -6.06 12.43
N GLY A 149 3.73 -5.41 12.30
CA GLY A 149 3.35 -4.31 13.17
C GLY A 149 1.94 -3.79 12.91
N SER A 150 1.51 -2.86 13.75
CA SER A 150 0.24 -2.16 13.62
C SER A 150 0.34 -0.74 14.17
N ILE A 151 -0.36 0.20 13.53
CA ILE A 151 -0.62 1.55 14.05
C ILE A 151 -2.09 1.60 14.46
N ASN A 152 -2.36 1.88 15.73
CA ASN A 152 -3.71 1.93 16.28
C ASN A 152 -3.83 3.04 17.34
N GLN A 153 -5.02 3.16 17.94
CA GLN A 153 -5.28 4.17 18.97
C GLN A 153 -4.33 4.12 20.17
N GLN A 154 -3.79 2.96 20.56
CA GLN A 154 -2.83 2.88 21.67
C GLN A 154 -1.53 3.61 21.32
N LEU A 155 -1.10 3.54 20.06
CA LEU A 155 0.10 4.21 19.57
C LEU A 155 -0.15 5.69 19.26
N THR A 156 -1.24 6.01 18.57
CA THR A 156 -1.47 7.36 18.02
C THR A 156 -2.36 8.24 18.88
N THR A 157 -3.03 7.66 19.89
CA THR A 157 -4.14 8.26 20.65
C THR A 157 -5.40 8.58 19.84
N PHE A 158 -5.39 8.35 18.52
CA PHE A 158 -6.51 8.65 17.64
C PHE A 158 -7.41 7.44 17.44
N PRO A 159 -8.74 7.63 17.49
CA PRO A 159 -9.69 6.53 17.37
C PRO A 159 -9.75 5.91 15.97
N ARG A 160 -9.38 6.68 14.93
CA ARG A 160 -9.33 6.23 13.54
C ARG A 160 -8.04 6.69 12.89
N ASN A 161 -7.37 5.76 12.19
CA ASN A 161 -6.07 5.93 11.56
C ASN A 161 -6.17 5.34 10.16
N HIS A 162 -6.12 6.17 9.11
CA HIS A 162 -6.38 5.74 7.72
C HIS A 162 -5.51 6.48 6.70
N ASN A 163 -5.51 6.02 5.45
CA ASN A 163 -4.71 6.56 4.33
C ASN A 163 -3.23 6.73 4.71
N ALA A 164 -2.58 5.61 5.01
CA ALA A 164 -1.19 5.63 5.45
C ALA A 164 -0.23 5.37 4.29
N CYS A 165 0.96 5.93 4.41
CA CYS A 165 2.08 5.67 3.52
C CYS A 165 3.38 5.57 4.32
N PHE A 166 4.34 4.82 3.80
CA PHE A 166 5.69 4.81 4.32
C PHE A 166 6.42 6.11 3.95
N VAL A 167 7.34 6.54 4.79
CA VAL A 167 8.33 7.57 4.40
C VAL A 167 9.48 6.86 3.69
N THR A 168 9.68 7.20 2.43
CA THR A 168 10.64 6.54 1.53
C THR A 168 11.56 7.53 0.83
N ASP A 169 12.68 7.01 0.32
CA ASP A 169 13.54 7.70 -0.64
C ASP A 169 12.88 7.79 -2.03
N GLU A 170 13.55 8.42 -3.00
CA GLU A 170 13.03 8.59 -4.37
C GLU A 170 12.84 7.27 -5.15
N PHE A 171 13.34 6.15 -4.63
CA PHE A 171 13.26 4.82 -5.22
C PHE A 171 12.24 3.91 -4.51
N GLY A 172 11.58 4.41 -3.46
CA GLY A 172 10.62 3.64 -2.65
C GLY A 172 11.29 2.81 -1.55
N GLY A 173 12.57 3.03 -1.28
CA GLY A 173 13.30 2.42 -0.16
C GLY A 173 12.99 3.10 1.17
N LEU A 174 13.00 2.35 2.28
CA LEU A 174 12.94 2.97 3.61
C LEU A 174 14.14 3.93 3.80
N VAL A 175 13.86 5.12 4.33
CA VAL A 175 14.89 6.12 4.64
C VAL A 175 15.77 5.69 5.82
N GLU A 176 15.15 5.02 6.79
CA GLU A 176 15.80 4.58 8.04
C GLU A 176 15.93 3.06 8.04
N ASN A 177 17.05 2.57 8.57
CA ASN A 177 17.34 1.13 8.59
C ASN A 177 16.77 0.45 9.84
N ASP A 178 16.65 1.12 10.98
CA ASP A 178 16.23 0.50 12.25
C ASP A 178 14.74 0.71 12.59
N ARG A 179 14.07 1.63 11.89
CA ARG A 179 12.66 1.97 12.11
C ARG A 179 11.90 2.16 10.80
N ILE A 180 10.61 1.88 10.84
CA ILE A 180 9.67 2.27 9.78
C ILE A 180 9.01 3.57 10.20
N GLU A 181 9.25 4.65 9.47
CA GLU A 181 8.45 5.87 9.59
C GLU A 181 7.25 5.81 8.66
N VAL A 182 6.08 6.18 9.20
CA VAL A 182 4.80 6.15 8.50
C VAL A 182 4.11 7.50 8.65
N CYS A 183 3.60 8.02 7.55
CA CYS A 183 2.64 9.11 7.55
C CYS A 183 1.22 8.56 7.41
N PHE A 184 0.25 9.17 8.07
CA PHE A 184 -1.14 8.76 8.00
C PHE A 184 -2.08 9.94 8.27
N THR A 185 -3.37 9.74 8.01
CA THR A 185 -4.42 10.69 8.34
C THR A 185 -5.31 10.11 9.44
N ARG A 186 -6.05 10.96 10.15
CA ARG A 186 -6.95 10.52 11.22
C ARG A 186 -8.38 10.94 10.95
N SER A 187 -9.29 10.28 11.66
CA SER A 187 -10.66 10.74 11.86
C SER A 187 -11.01 10.71 13.35
N ASP A 188 -11.89 11.61 13.77
CA ASP A 188 -12.51 11.57 15.10
C ASP A 188 -13.83 10.81 15.08
N TYR A 189 -14.35 10.51 16.27
CA TYR A 189 -15.73 10.06 16.39
C TYR A 189 -16.67 11.21 16.05
N SER A 190 -17.51 11.00 15.05
CA SER A 190 -18.53 11.96 14.65
C SER A 190 -19.61 11.28 13.80
N ASP A 191 -20.83 11.76 13.94
CA ASP A 191 -21.96 11.38 13.08
C ASP A 191 -22.09 12.29 11.85
N SER A 192 -21.26 13.32 11.71
CA SER A 192 -21.29 14.27 10.59
C SER A 192 -20.10 14.05 9.66
N ILE A 193 -20.34 14.08 8.34
CA ILE A 193 -19.27 14.03 7.33
C ILE A 193 -18.22 15.14 7.51
N TRP A 194 -18.67 16.29 7.99
CA TRP A 194 -17.79 17.41 8.33
C TRP A 194 -17.05 17.22 9.65
N GLY A 195 -17.44 16.26 10.49
CA GLY A 195 -16.71 15.92 11.69
C GLY A 195 -15.65 14.83 11.48
N TYR A 196 -15.85 13.92 10.52
CA TYR A 196 -14.92 12.81 10.29
C TYR A 196 -14.05 12.91 9.00
N LEU A 197 -14.37 13.78 8.03
CA LEU A 197 -13.54 13.99 6.81
C LEU A 197 -13.00 15.42 6.61
N SER A 198 -13.29 16.37 7.50
CA SER A 198 -12.92 17.79 7.27
C SER A 198 -11.47 18.13 7.62
N THR A 199 -10.73 17.24 8.26
CA THR A 199 -9.34 17.50 8.67
C THR A 199 -8.41 16.38 8.20
N TYR A 200 -8.09 16.36 6.90
CA TYR A 200 -6.96 15.59 6.36
C TYR A 200 -5.64 16.26 6.78
N ARG A 201 -5.35 16.23 8.08
CA ARG A 201 -4.03 16.55 8.61
C ARG A 201 -3.17 15.30 8.51
N LEU A 202 -1.95 15.49 8.04
CA LEU A 202 -0.92 14.45 8.04
C LEU A 202 -0.32 14.38 9.43
N TYR A 203 -0.23 13.16 9.95
CA TYR A 203 0.46 12.79 11.17
C TYR A 203 1.55 11.79 10.80
N SER A 204 2.59 11.68 11.62
CA SER A 204 3.58 10.62 11.48
C SER A 204 3.81 9.89 12.79
N THR A 205 4.28 8.66 12.68
CA THR A 205 4.75 7.83 13.79
C THR A 205 5.83 6.87 13.27
N SER A 206 6.53 6.20 14.18
CA SER A 206 7.55 5.23 13.83
C SER A 206 7.32 3.91 14.58
N ILE A 207 7.63 2.79 13.93
CA ILE A 207 7.61 1.46 14.53
C ILE A 207 8.99 0.83 14.39
N GLU A 208 9.48 0.21 15.46
CA GLU A 208 10.73 -0.56 15.43
C GLU A 208 10.55 -1.89 14.68
N LEU A 209 11.59 -2.28 13.93
CA LEU A 209 11.58 -3.51 13.16
C LEU A 209 11.87 -4.74 14.05
N THR A 210 10.80 -5.42 14.47
CA THR A 210 10.88 -6.53 15.45
C THR A 210 11.52 -7.81 14.91
N TYR A 211 11.70 -7.96 13.59
CA TYR A 211 12.33 -9.12 12.96
C TYR A 211 13.83 -8.96 12.69
N LYS A 212 14.46 -7.88 13.18
CA LYS A 212 15.91 -7.61 13.04
C LYS A 212 16.75 -8.12 14.22
N LYS A 213 16.39 -9.26 14.83
CA LYS A 213 17.22 -9.95 15.84
C LYS A 213 17.99 -11.10 15.23
#